data_AF-A0A2D7XID6-F1
#
_entry.id   AF-A0A2D7XID6-F1
#
_cell.length_a   1.000
_cell.length_b   1.000
_cell.length_c   1.000
_cell.angle_alpha   90.00
_cell.angle_beta   90.00
_cell.angle_gamma   90.00
#
_symmetry.space_group_name_H-M   'P 1'
#
loop_
_entity.id
_entity.type
_entity.pdbx_description
1 polymer ?
#
loop_
_entity_poly.entity_id
_entity_poly.type
_entity_poly.pdbx_seq_one_letter_code
_entity_poly.pdbx_strand_id
1 'polypeptide(L)'
;MPRNVYFSQGAKSEQNLYEDITIEGLKIYGHDAYYIPRKIVNEDGIFNEDQLSEFAASYAIEAYVQNDGGYEGDGELLSKFGLEIRDQITLVIANRRWEQLIGRFLGADSNYDRKIIRRPMEGDLIYLPFVKGLFEITFVEMEEPFYQLQNLPTFQLKCELFEYGGEAIDTGFEEVDTYETQFAQRETLNLSPGTGAIGSYIIGEDVFQLIPNLSVSPNAKRKLFAEVATWDSPNLRLEVYGRTFDCPSASPNSTSFSFSTSPNINFATKGVSSPQLLTGLSSGAKYYVSSLGDQAQQFLDMKDTDSDADNSEFETIGNNFIDFSVANPFGLPDV
;
A
#
# COMPACT_ATOMS: atom_id res chain seq x y z
N MET A 1 51.25 19.23 -8.03
CA MET A 1 51.30 18.79 -6.62
C MET A 1 52.44 17.78 -6.51
N PRO A 2 53.45 17.98 -5.64
CA PRO A 2 54.43 16.93 -5.35
C PRO A 2 53.69 15.71 -4.79
N ARG A 3 54.03 14.50 -5.26
CA ARG A 3 53.33 13.27 -4.88
C ARG A 3 54.27 12.34 -4.12
N ASN A 4 53.72 11.62 -3.16
CA ASN A 4 54.39 10.45 -2.61
C ASN A 4 54.43 9.39 -3.72
N VAL A 5 55.57 8.69 -3.86
CA VAL A 5 55.81 7.66 -4.88
C VAL A 5 54.81 6.50 -4.75
N TYR A 6 54.22 6.32 -3.58
CA TYR A 6 53.25 5.28 -3.27
C TYR A 6 51.79 5.63 -3.59
N PHE A 7 51.47 6.85 -4.08
CA PHE A 7 50.10 7.21 -4.47
C PHE A 7 49.95 7.22 -5.98
N SER A 8 49.08 6.35 -6.47
CA SER A 8 48.86 6.10 -7.90
C SER A 8 47.58 6.75 -8.46
N GLN A 9 46.73 7.35 -7.59
CA GLN A 9 45.53 8.09 -8.01
C GLN A 9 44.54 7.22 -8.81
N GLY A 10 44.37 5.97 -8.40
CA GLY A 10 43.45 5.05 -9.08
C GLY A 10 43.77 3.57 -8.99
N ALA A 11 44.83 3.15 -8.28
CA ALA A 11 45.01 1.72 -8.01
C ALA A 11 43.82 1.20 -7.20
N LYS A 12 43.32 0.03 -7.61
CA LYS A 12 42.18 -0.63 -6.95
C LYS A 12 42.42 -0.91 -5.47
N SER A 13 43.67 -1.14 -5.07
CA SER A 13 44.05 -1.31 -3.66
C SER A 13 43.86 -0.04 -2.82
N GLU A 14 44.13 1.14 -3.40
CA GLU A 14 43.90 2.43 -2.73
C GLU A 14 42.40 2.73 -2.61
N GLN A 15 41.65 2.48 -3.68
CA GLN A 15 40.18 2.60 -3.68
C GLN A 15 39.55 1.67 -2.64
N ASN A 16 39.97 0.40 -2.60
CA ASN A 16 39.45 -0.57 -1.63
C ASN A 16 39.74 -0.14 -0.19
N LEU A 17 40.94 0.36 0.09
CA LEU A 17 41.31 0.85 1.43
C LEU A 17 40.46 2.05 1.83
N TYR A 18 40.23 2.98 0.91
CA TYR A 18 39.36 4.14 1.16
C TYR A 18 37.90 3.71 1.41
N GLU A 19 37.39 2.77 0.62
CA GLU A 19 36.08 2.16 0.84
C GLU A 19 36.00 1.42 2.18
N ASP A 20 37.04 0.68 2.58
CA ASP A 20 37.11 -0.01 3.88
C ASP A 20 36.99 0.98 5.03
N ILE A 21 37.76 2.07 4.98
CA ILE A 21 37.72 3.14 6.00
C ILE A 21 36.34 3.81 6.03
N THR A 22 35.74 4.04 4.87
CA THR A 22 34.42 4.67 4.76
C THR A 22 33.33 3.79 5.35
N ILE A 23 33.35 2.48 5.03
CA ILE A 23 32.43 1.48 5.59
C ILE A 23 32.60 1.40 7.11
N GLU A 24 33.84 1.37 7.61
CA GLU A 24 34.10 1.33 9.05
C GLU A 24 33.62 2.61 9.73
N GLY A 25 33.82 3.77 9.11
CA GLY A 25 33.26 5.04 9.57
C GLY A 25 31.74 4.96 9.72
N LEU A 26 31.03 4.56 8.65
CA LEU A 26 29.57 4.43 8.67
C LEU A 26 29.08 3.44 9.73
N LYS A 27 29.83 2.38 10.04
CA LYS A 27 29.49 1.46 11.13
C LYS A 27 29.65 2.07 12.53
N ILE A 28 30.57 3.02 12.69
CA ILE A 28 30.85 3.65 13.99
C ILE A 28 29.83 4.76 14.29
N TYR A 29 29.54 5.62 13.31
CA TYR A 29 28.70 6.82 13.52
C TYR A 29 27.36 6.82 12.76
N GLY A 30 27.15 5.87 11.85
CA GLY A 30 25.87 5.71 11.17
C GLY A 30 24.82 5.06 12.05
N HIS A 31 23.62 4.96 11.49
CA HIS A 31 22.47 4.32 12.11
C HIS A 31 22.11 3.03 11.36
N ASP A 32 21.55 2.08 12.09
CA ASP A 32 20.96 0.89 11.48
C ASP A 32 19.70 1.29 10.71
N ALA A 33 19.58 0.78 9.49
CA ALA A 33 18.45 0.98 8.60
C ALA A 33 18.09 -0.33 7.91
N TYR A 34 16.83 -0.51 7.52
CA TYR A 34 16.40 -1.67 6.76
C TYR A 34 16.07 -1.25 5.33
N TYR A 35 16.83 -1.76 4.39
CA TYR A 35 16.60 -1.58 2.96
C TYR A 35 15.60 -2.61 2.46
N ILE A 36 14.56 -2.16 1.79
CA ILE A 36 13.45 -2.98 1.34
C ILE A 36 13.32 -2.78 -0.19
N PRO A 37 13.77 -3.75 -1.00
CA PRO A 37 13.69 -3.65 -2.44
C PRO A 37 12.25 -3.75 -2.93
N ARG A 38 11.87 -2.83 -3.83
CA ARG A 38 10.64 -2.88 -4.60
C ARG A 38 10.70 -3.98 -5.63
N LYS A 39 9.60 -4.71 -5.75
CA LYS A 39 9.30 -5.63 -6.85
C LYS A 39 8.06 -5.12 -7.57
N ILE A 40 8.16 -4.94 -8.88
CA ILE A 40 7.05 -4.46 -9.71
C ILE A 40 6.25 -5.68 -10.16
N VAL A 41 4.96 -5.72 -9.85
CA VAL A 41 4.12 -6.90 -10.11
C VAL A 41 3.35 -6.79 -11.44
N ASN A 42 3.06 -5.58 -11.94
CA ASN A 42 2.36 -5.38 -13.20
C ASN A 42 2.80 -4.10 -13.93
N GLU A 43 3.15 -4.23 -15.21
CA GLU A 43 3.26 -3.13 -16.16
C GLU A 43 2.21 -3.35 -17.25
N ASP A 44 1.14 -2.54 -17.28
CA ASP A 44 0.31 -2.50 -18.49
C ASP A 44 1.07 -1.70 -19.58
N GLY A 45 1.77 -2.43 -20.45
CA GLY A 45 2.60 -1.86 -21.49
C GLY A 45 1.86 -1.07 -22.59
N ILE A 46 0.51 -1.03 -22.57
CA ILE A 46 -0.29 -0.27 -23.54
C ILE A 46 -0.70 1.10 -22.99
N PHE A 47 -1.04 1.18 -21.70
CA PHE A 47 -1.52 2.41 -21.07
C PHE A 47 -0.51 3.07 -20.13
N ASN A 48 0.58 2.37 -19.77
CA ASN A 48 1.54 2.88 -18.79
C ASN A 48 0.83 3.35 -17.50
N GLU A 49 -0.25 2.65 -17.15
CA GLU A 49 -1.09 2.89 -15.99
C GLU A 49 -0.66 1.99 -14.81
N ASP A 50 -1.18 2.35 -13.64
CA ASP A 50 -0.64 2.19 -12.30
C ASP A 50 0.20 0.94 -12.00
N GLN A 51 1.40 1.20 -11.49
CA GLN A 51 2.44 0.20 -11.23
C GLN A 51 2.32 -0.29 -9.79
N LEU A 52 1.52 -1.33 -9.56
CA LEU A 52 1.38 -1.89 -8.22
C LEU A 52 2.70 -2.55 -7.77
N SER A 53 3.16 -2.15 -6.58
CA SER A 53 4.42 -2.56 -5.99
C SER A 53 4.22 -3.66 -4.94
N GLU A 54 5.21 -4.53 -4.82
CA GLU A 54 5.31 -5.54 -3.76
C GLU A 54 6.66 -5.41 -3.05
N PHE A 55 6.64 -5.55 -1.73
CA PHE A 55 7.80 -5.48 -0.85
C PHE A 55 7.89 -6.76 -0.02
N ALA A 56 8.71 -7.72 -0.48
CA ALA A 56 8.74 -9.08 0.06
C ALA A 56 9.98 -9.42 0.91
N ALA A 57 10.92 -8.47 1.07
CA ALA A 57 12.18 -8.73 1.75
C ALA A 57 12.74 -7.46 2.43
N SER A 58 13.50 -7.65 3.49
CA SER A 58 14.22 -6.59 4.19
C SER A 58 15.69 -6.95 4.40
N TYR A 59 16.58 -5.95 4.30
CA TYR A 59 18.02 -6.10 4.48
C TYR A 59 18.57 -5.03 5.43
N ALA A 60 19.15 -5.45 6.55
CA ALA A 60 19.80 -4.51 7.47
C ALA A 60 21.07 -3.93 6.84
N ILE A 61 21.19 -2.61 6.85
CA ILE A 61 22.33 -1.83 6.35
C ILE A 61 22.68 -0.69 7.30
N GLU A 62 23.92 -0.22 7.20
CA GLU A 62 24.38 0.96 7.90
C GLU A 62 24.19 2.20 7.01
N ALA A 63 23.44 3.19 7.49
CA ALA A 63 23.16 4.44 6.79
C ALA A 63 23.47 5.64 7.68
N TYR A 64 24.13 6.65 7.11
CA TYR A 64 24.32 7.92 7.79
C TYR A 64 23.23 8.91 7.40
N VAL A 65 22.61 9.53 8.39
CA VAL A 65 21.67 10.64 8.15
C VAL A 65 22.49 11.89 7.90
N GLN A 66 22.50 12.34 6.65
CA GLN A 66 23.04 13.64 6.33
C GLN A 66 22.01 14.69 6.72
N ASN A 67 22.35 15.45 7.75
CA ASN A 67 21.56 16.60 8.15
C ASN A 67 22.00 17.78 7.28
N ASP A 68 21.16 18.25 6.36
CA ASP A 68 21.39 19.48 5.59
C ASP A 68 21.12 20.71 6.50
N GLY A 69 21.74 20.72 7.69
CA GLY A 69 21.70 21.81 8.65
C GLY A 69 22.72 22.87 8.28
N GLY A 70 22.41 23.70 7.28
CA GLY A 70 23.40 24.64 6.77
C GLY A 70 22.91 25.69 5.78
N TYR A 71 21.93 26.50 6.15
CA TYR A 71 21.73 27.83 5.58
C TYR A 71 21.25 27.88 4.11
N GLU A 72 20.05 27.38 3.86
CA GLU A 72 19.16 28.03 2.89
C GLU A 72 17.74 27.90 3.47
N GLY A 73 17.00 29.01 3.48
CA GLY A 73 15.66 29.04 4.07
C GLY A 73 14.84 27.91 3.47
N ASP A 74 14.23 27.14 4.36
CA ASP A 74 13.22 26.12 4.08
C ASP A 74 12.40 26.57 2.88
N GLY A 75 12.77 26.01 1.72
CA GLY A 75 12.15 26.38 0.48
C GLY A 75 10.77 25.79 0.57
N GLU A 76 9.78 26.63 0.90
CA GLU A 76 8.40 26.43 0.48
C GLU A 76 8.48 26.05 -1.01
N LEU A 77 8.51 24.74 -1.28
CA LEU A 77 8.47 24.19 -2.61
C LEU A 77 7.05 24.43 -3.07
N LEU A 78 6.86 25.58 -3.72
CA LEU A 78 5.62 25.95 -4.36
C LEU A 78 5.42 24.96 -5.51
N SER A 79 4.84 23.80 -5.19
CA SER A 79 4.29 22.87 -6.17
C SER A 79 3.26 23.64 -6.98
N LYS A 80 3.09 23.29 -8.26
CA LYS A 80 2.15 23.98 -9.17
C LYS A 80 0.69 23.98 -8.69
N PHE A 81 0.39 23.31 -7.58
CA PHE A 81 -0.93 23.16 -6.97
C PHE A 81 -1.03 23.60 -5.50
N GLY A 82 0.05 24.06 -4.85
CA GLY A 82 -0.02 24.54 -3.46
C GLY A 82 1.28 24.43 -2.67
N LEU A 83 1.19 24.73 -1.37
CA LEU A 83 2.23 24.47 -0.37
C LEU A 83 2.03 23.05 0.14
N GLU A 84 2.94 22.14 -0.21
CA GLU A 84 2.97 20.78 0.32
C GLU A 84 4.28 20.61 1.09
N ILE A 85 4.19 20.31 2.38
CA ILE A 85 5.34 20.07 3.24
C ILE A 85 5.52 18.56 3.29
N ARG A 86 6.61 18.07 2.68
CA ARG A 86 6.99 16.65 2.75
C ARG A 86 8.16 16.47 3.68
N ASP A 87 8.09 15.42 4.49
CA ASP A 87 9.22 15.01 5.32
C ASP A 87 10.27 14.34 4.42
N GLN A 88 11.40 15.02 4.23
CA GLN A 88 12.52 14.57 3.43
C GLN A 88 13.74 14.25 4.30
N ILE A 89 14.50 13.23 3.92
CA ILE A 89 15.75 12.87 4.56
C ILE A 89 16.79 12.48 3.51
N THR A 90 18.04 12.90 3.75
CA THR A 90 19.18 12.50 2.93
C THR A 90 19.97 11.42 3.67
N LEU A 91 20.08 10.24 3.06
CA LEU A 91 20.82 9.12 3.61
C LEU A 91 22.08 8.85 2.78
N VAL A 92 23.20 8.59 3.46
CA VAL A 92 24.45 8.21 2.83
C VAL A 92 24.78 6.77 3.17
N ILE A 93 24.94 5.93 2.15
CA ILE A 93 25.26 4.50 2.31
C ILE A 93 26.52 4.14 1.53
N ALA A 94 27.25 3.10 1.94
CA ALA A 94 28.44 2.64 1.22
C ALA A 94 28.10 1.74 0.01
N ASN A 95 28.68 2.05 -1.15
CA ASN A 95 28.41 1.37 -2.43
C ASN A 95 28.73 -0.12 -2.34
N ARG A 96 29.94 -0.44 -1.90
CA ARG A 96 30.40 -1.82 -1.81
C ARG A 96 29.66 -2.61 -0.74
N ARG A 97 29.21 -1.96 0.34
CA ARG A 97 28.43 -2.60 1.41
C ARG A 97 27.05 -2.98 0.88
N TRP A 98 26.38 -2.06 0.19
CA TRP A 98 25.11 -2.31 -0.47
C TRP A 98 25.22 -3.45 -1.50
N GLU A 99 26.25 -3.44 -2.35
CA GLU A 99 26.47 -4.52 -3.33
C GLU A 99 26.67 -5.88 -2.64
N GLN A 100 27.43 -5.89 -1.53
CA GLN A 100 27.66 -7.09 -0.74
C GLN A 100 26.43 -7.58 0.01
N LEU A 101 25.52 -6.73 0.46
CA LEU A 101 24.39 -7.17 1.28
C LEU A 101 23.11 -7.38 0.47
N ILE A 102 22.94 -6.63 -0.61
CA ILE A 102 21.67 -6.51 -1.32
C ILE A 102 21.88 -6.83 -2.80
N GLY A 103 22.81 -6.12 -3.46
CA GLY A 103 23.05 -6.24 -4.90
C GLY A 103 23.32 -7.67 -5.38
N ARG A 104 24.07 -8.47 -4.59
CA ARG A 104 24.34 -9.88 -4.93
C ARG A 104 23.09 -10.77 -4.99
N PHE A 105 22.08 -10.49 -4.15
CA PHE A 105 20.88 -11.31 -4.05
C PHE A 105 19.86 -10.89 -5.09
N LEU A 106 19.74 -9.59 -5.32
CA LEU A 106 18.86 -9.02 -6.33
C LEU A 106 19.30 -9.34 -7.76
N GLY A 107 20.61 -9.34 -8.03
CA GLY A 107 21.14 -9.66 -9.37
C GLY A 107 20.97 -11.11 -9.80
N ALA A 108 20.61 -12.00 -8.86
CA ALA A 108 20.34 -13.42 -9.14
C ALA A 108 18.84 -13.71 -9.33
N ASP A 109 17.96 -12.78 -8.97
CA ASP A 109 16.51 -12.96 -8.99
C ASP A 109 15.91 -12.27 -10.22
N SER A 110 15.40 -13.07 -11.15
CA SER A 110 14.79 -12.62 -12.40
C SER A 110 13.45 -11.89 -12.22
N ASN A 111 12.89 -11.88 -11.01
CA ASN A 111 11.61 -11.22 -10.71
C ASN A 111 11.75 -9.72 -10.40
N TYR A 112 12.98 -9.22 -10.28
CA TYR A 112 13.23 -7.80 -10.13
C TYR A 112 13.61 -7.20 -11.50
N ASP A 113 12.89 -6.17 -11.97
CA ASP A 113 13.27 -5.43 -13.18
C ASP A 113 14.45 -4.48 -12.92
N ARG A 114 15.58 -5.05 -12.51
CA ARG A 114 16.80 -4.31 -12.18
C ARG A 114 17.78 -4.43 -13.33
N LYS A 115 17.54 -3.69 -14.41
CA LYS A 115 18.49 -3.56 -15.53
C LYS A 115 19.85 -2.97 -15.10
N ILE A 116 19.90 -2.30 -13.94
CA ILE A 116 21.11 -1.73 -13.32
C ILE A 116 21.36 -2.41 -11.96
N ILE A 117 22.24 -3.41 -11.92
CA ILE A 117 22.44 -4.30 -10.75
C ILE A 117 23.33 -3.66 -9.64
N ARG A 118 23.83 -2.44 -9.84
CA ARG A 118 24.94 -1.90 -9.02
C ARG A 118 24.62 -0.64 -8.21
N ARG A 119 23.34 -0.31 -8.01
CA ARG A 119 22.94 0.81 -7.14
C ARG A 119 21.54 0.60 -6.56
N PRO A 120 21.22 1.28 -5.44
CA PRO A 120 19.85 1.49 -5.02
C PRO A 120 19.01 2.07 -6.17
N MET A 121 17.72 1.73 -6.19
CA MET A 121 16.79 2.24 -7.19
C MET A 121 15.79 3.20 -6.58
N GLU A 122 15.30 4.11 -7.42
CA GLU A 122 14.15 4.93 -7.07
C GLU A 122 12.92 4.02 -6.84
N GLY A 123 12.12 4.33 -5.82
CA GLY A 123 10.96 3.55 -5.37
C GLY A 123 11.26 2.38 -4.43
N ASP A 124 12.54 2.06 -4.16
CA ASP A 124 12.89 1.17 -3.04
C ASP A 124 12.63 1.88 -1.70
N LEU A 125 12.30 1.13 -0.65
CA LEU A 125 12.01 1.70 0.67
C LEU A 125 13.18 1.52 1.65
N ILE A 126 13.28 2.45 2.61
CA ILE A 126 14.20 2.39 3.73
C ILE A 126 13.42 2.65 5.02
N TYR A 127 13.45 1.67 5.93
CA TYR A 127 12.92 1.82 7.27
C TYR A 127 14.01 2.23 8.26
N LEU A 128 13.73 3.26 9.07
CA LEU A 128 14.63 3.79 10.09
C LEU A 128 14.06 3.50 11.50
N PRO A 129 14.61 2.54 12.26
CA PRO A 129 14.07 2.14 13.56
C PRO A 129 14.04 3.26 14.62
N PHE A 130 14.99 4.21 14.57
CA PHE A 130 15.09 5.27 15.58
C PHE A 130 13.99 6.34 15.47
N VAL A 131 13.44 6.56 14.26
CA VAL A 131 12.28 7.44 14.01
C VAL A 131 10.99 6.66 13.78
N LYS A 132 11.08 5.32 13.62
CA LYS A 132 9.98 4.44 13.22
C LYS A 132 9.29 4.91 11.93
N GLY A 133 10.07 5.46 11.01
CA GLY A 133 9.61 6.00 9.74
C GLY A 133 10.02 5.10 8.59
N LEU A 134 9.09 4.91 7.65
CA LEU A 134 9.32 4.24 6.38
C LEU A 134 9.45 5.32 5.29
N PHE A 135 10.55 5.30 4.56
CA PHE A 135 10.86 6.31 3.56
C PHE A 135 11.04 5.68 2.18
N GLU A 136 10.54 6.31 1.14
CA GLU A 136 10.75 5.94 -0.25
C GLU A 136 11.95 6.69 -0.84
N ILE A 137 12.82 5.99 -1.55
CA ILE A 137 13.93 6.61 -2.28
C ILE A 137 13.38 7.30 -3.52
N THR A 138 13.37 8.62 -3.54
CA THR A 138 12.92 9.41 -4.70
C THR A 138 14.05 9.62 -5.70
N PHE A 139 15.28 9.77 -5.21
CA PHE A 139 16.43 10.01 -6.07
C PHE A 139 17.72 9.45 -5.48
N VAL A 140 18.53 8.82 -6.34
CA VAL A 140 19.84 8.29 -5.97
C VAL A 140 20.91 9.11 -6.67
N GLU A 141 21.60 9.93 -5.89
CA GLU A 141 22.75 10.68 -6.33
C GLU A 141 23.96 9.76 -6.48
N MET A 142 24.40 9.64 -7.73
CA MET A 142 25.70 9.11 -8.08
C MET A 142 26.49 10.27 -8.67
N GLU A 143 27.37 10.87 -7.88
CA GLU A 143 28.34 11.79 -8.45
C GLU A 143 29.28 10.98 -9.35
N GLU A 144 29.58 11.45 -10.56
CA GLU A 144 30.78 11.05 -11.29
C GLU A 144 31.91 11.96 -10.82
N PRO A 145 32.69 11.56 -9.80
CA PRO A 145 33.63 12.48 -9.19
C PRO A 145 34.74 12.85 -10.17
N PHE A 146 34.98 14.16 -10.31
CA PHE A 146 36.23 14.71 -10.83
C PHE A 146 37.38 14.65 -9.78
N TYR A 147 37.41 13.59 -8.96
CA TYR A 147 38.43 13.38 -7.94
C TYR A 147 39.63 12.60 -8.49
N GLN A 148 40.79 12.81 -7.86
CA GLN A 148 42.02 12.07 -8.18
C GLN A 148 41.88 10.57 -7.97
N LEU A 149 40.93 10.08 -7.16
CA LEU A 149 40.73 8.66 -6.89
C LEU A 149 39.77 7.97 -7.89
N GLN A 150 39.14 8.75 -8.80
CA GLN A 150 38.21 8.29 -9.83
C GLN A 150 37.02 7.44 -9.35
N ASN A 151 36.68 7.47 -8.05
CA ASN A 151 35.58 6.70 -7.50
C ASN A 151 35.05 7.34 -6.22
N LEU A 152 33.73 7.41 -6.07
CA LEU A 152 33.06 7.80 -4.83
C LEU A 152 32.58 6.51 -4.15
N PRO A 153 32.93 6.25 -2.88
CA PRO A 153 32.59 4.99 -2.21
C PRO A 153 31.15 4.96 -1.66
N THR A 154 30.37 6.02 -1.86
CA THR A 154 29.05 6.21 -1.24
C THR A 154 27.97 6.60 -2.24
N PHE A 155 26.73 6.20 -1.94
CA PHE A 155 25.51 6.66 -2.59
C PHE A 155 24.83 7.64 -1.64
N GLN A 156 24.36 8.74 -2.20
CA GLN A 156 23.52 9.68 -1.48
C GLN A 156 22.08 9.48 -1.96
N LEU A 157 21.19 9.17 -1.03
CA LEU A 157 19.80 8.82 -1.29
C LEU A 157 18.95 9.96 -0.75
N LYS A 158 18.17 10.58 -1.63
CA LYS A 158 17.09 11.46 -1.21
C LYS A 158 15.86 10.61 -1.02
N CYS A 159 15.32 10.65 0.18
CA CYS A 159 14.14 9.88 0.54
C CYS A 159 13.03 10.80 1.05
N GLU A 160 11.79 10.42 0.76
CA GLU A 160 10.57 11.06 1.26
C GLU A 160 9.80 10.08 2.13
N LEU A 161 9.00 10.57 3.08
CA LEU A 161 8.11 9.71 3.86
C LEU A 161 7.19 8.91 2.92
N PHE A 162 7.14 7.60 3.11
CA PHE A 162 6.37 6.71 2.24
C PHE A 162 4.86 6.85 2.49
N GLU A 163 4.12 7.10 1.42
CA GLU A 163 2.66 7.13 1.45
C GLU A 163 2.11 5.80 0.95
N TYR A 164 1.30 5.13 1.77
CA TYR A 164 0.72 3.86 1.41
C TYR A 164 -0.37 4.03 0.34
N GLY A 165 -0.19 3.40 -0.82
CA GLY A 165 -1.07 3.44 -1.99
C GLY A 165 -1.84 2.14 -2.25
N GLY A 166 -1.65 1.10 -1.42
CA GLY A 166 -2.24 -0.23 -1.63
C GLY A 166 -1.22 -1.31 -2.03
N GLU A 167 0.07 -1.04 -1.81
CA GLU A 167 1.16 -2.00 -2.02
C GLU A 167 1.08 -3.17 -1.05
N ALA A 168 1.56 -4.34 -1.47
CA ALA A 168 1.68 -5.49 -0.58
C ALA A 168 3.01 -5.42 0.18
N ILE A 169 2.96 -5.38 1.51
CA ILE A 169 4.14 -5.29 2.38
C ILE A 169 4.22 -6.54 3.27
N ASP A 170 5.06 -7.50 2.87
CA ASP A 170 5.35 -8.72 3.65
C ASP A 170 6.87 -8.94 3.65
N THR A 171 7.56 -8.06 4.39
CA THR A 171 9.02 -8.02 4.45
C THR A 171 9.61 -9.01 5.45
N GLY A 172 8.75 -9.62 6.28
CA GLY A 172 9.12 -10.46 7.42
C GLY A 172 9.62 -9.66 8.63
N PHE A 173 9.47 -8.34 8.63
CA PHE A 173 9.83 -7.46 9.73
C PHE A 173 8.56 -6.78 10.27
N GLU A 174 8.13 -7.21 11.44
CA GLU A 174 6.82 -6.87 12.03
C GLU A 174 6.52 -5.36 12.05
N GLU A 175 7.50 -4.50 12.36
CA GLU A 175 7.24 -3.05 12.41
C GLU A 175 6.97 -2.44 11.02
N VAL A 176 7.50 -3.04 9.95
CA VAL A 176 7.24 -2.61 8.57
C VAL A 176 5.95 -3.25 8.05
N ASP A 177 5.71 -4.52 8.36
CA ASP A 177 4.50 -5.23 7.90
C ASP A 177 3.23 -4.65 8.56
N THR A 178 3.33 -4.16 9.81
CA THR A 178 2.22 -3.44 10.47
C THR A 178 1.88 -2.09 9.83
N TYR A 179 2.73 -1.55 8.94
CA TYR A 179 2.46 -0.30 8.24
C TYR A 179 1.20 -0.42 7.36
N GLU A 180 1.03 -1.57 6.71
CA GLU A 180 -0.16 -1.86 5.93
C GLU A 180 -1.43 -1.77 6.81
N THR A 181 -1.44 -2.45 7.95
CA THR A 181 -2.58 -2.43 8.88
C THR A 181 -2.89 -1.01 9.43
N GLN A 182 -1.88 -0.16 9.55
CA GLN A 182 -2.02 1.20 10.11
C GLN A 182 -2.57 2.20 9.11
N PHE A 183 -2.12 2.15 7.86
CA PHE A 183 -2.41 3.17 6.86
C PHE A 183 -3.38 2.71 5.75
N ALA A 184 -3.62 1.40 5.61
CA ALA A 184 -4.56 0.90 4.63
C ALA A 184 -6.00 1.35 4.92
N GLN A 185 -6.74 1.63 3.85
CA GLN A 185 -8.15 1.93 3.94
C GLN A 185 -8.92 0.70 4.43
N ARG A 186 -9.60 0.84 5.57
CA ARG A 186 -10.37 -0.24 6.18
C ARG A 186 -11.81 -0.25 5.67
N GLU A 187 -12.32 -1.44 5.45
CA GLU A 187 -13.74 -1.70 5.27
C GLU A 187 -14.28 -2.45 6.48
N THR A 188 -15.39 -1.95 7.03
CA THR A 188 -16.13 -2.67 8.06
C THR A 188 -17.07 -3.70 7.43
N LEU A 189 -16.98 -4.94 7.87
CA LEU A 189 -17.91 -6.02 7.55
C LEU A 189 -18.73 -6.33 8.79
N ASN A 190 -20.04 -6.09 8.70
CA ASN A 190 -20.96 -6.60 9.71
C ASN A 190 -21.25 -8.06 9.37
N LEU A 191 -21.07 -8.95 10.34
CA LEU A 191 -21.24 -10.38 10.16
C LEU A 191 -22.50 -10.86 10.85
N SER A 192 -23.03 -12.00 10.40
CA SER A 192 -24.15 -12.67 11.05
C SER A 192 -23.87 -14.16 11.20
N PRO A 193 -24.34 -14.75 12.32
CA PRO A 193 -24.29 -16.19 12.46
C PRO A 193 -25.26 -16.84 11.47
N GLY A 194 -24.93 -18.04 11.03
CA GLY A 194 -25.78 -18.89 10.21
C GLY A 194 -25.27 -20.32 10.22
N THR A 195 -25.83 -21.16 9.35
CA THR A 195 -25.42 -22.56 9.26
C THR A 195 -23.95 -22.69 8.87
N GLY A 196 -23.14 -23.33 9.72
CA GLY A 196 -21.71 -23.49 9.50
C GLY A 196 -20.83 -22.33 9.99
N ALA A 197 -21.42 -21.33 10.66
CA ALA A 197 -20.65 -20.27 11.30
C ALA A 197 -19.94 -20.76 12.58
N ILE A 198 -18.65 -20.50 12.70
CA ILE A 198 -17.80 -21.00 13.80
C ILE A 198 -16.53 -20.16 13.93
N GLY A 199 -15.95 -20.14 15.13
CA GLY A 199 -14.58 -19.69 15.35
C GLY A 199 -14.44 -18.21 15.68
N SER A 200 -13.22 -17.71 15.62
CA SER A 200 -12.89 -16.30 15.78
C SER A 200 -11.76 -15.98 14.82
N TYR A 201 -11.85 -14.84 14.16
CA TYR A 201 -10.79 -14.41 13.26
C TYR A 201 -9.54 -14.01 14.05
N ILE A 202 -8.38 -14.23 13.46
CA ILE A 202 -7.08 -13.82 13.97
C ILE A 202 -6.69 -12.53 13.24
N ILE A 203 -6.22 -11.52 13.96
CA ILE A 203 -5.70 -10.28 13.37
C ILE A 203 -4.48 -10.63 12.50
N GLY A 204 -4.41 -10.03 11.31
CA GLY A 204 -3.37 -10.28 10.30
C GLY A 204 -3.56 -11.58 9.51
N GLU A 205 -4.71 -12.25 9.63
CA GLU A 205 -5.00 -13.41 8.78
C GLU A 205 -5.69 -13.01 7.48
N ASP A 206 -5.42 -13.75 6.41
CA ASP A 206 -6.20 -13.66 5.19
C ASP A 206 -7.57 -14.32 5.35
N VAL A 207 -8.61 -13.60 4.91
CA VAL A 207 -9.97 -14.11 4.74
C VAL A 207 -10.30 -14.19 3.26
N PHE A 208 -11.12 -15.18 2.89
CA PHE A 208 -11.64 -15.25 1.54
C PHE A 208 -13.14 -15.54 1.50
N GLN A 209 -13.79 -15.04 0.47
CA GLN A 209 -15.14 -15.38 0.10
C GLN A 209 -15.18 -15.81 -1.35
N LEU A 210 -15.91 -16.89 -1.65
CA LEU A 210 -16.23 -17.24 -3.01
C LEU A 210 -17.38 -16.37 -3.51
N ILE A 211 -17.19 -15.62 -4.59
CA ILE A 211 -18.22 -14.80 -5.21
C ILE A 211 -18.52 -15.29 -6.64
N PRO A 212 -19.72 -15.06 -7.19
CA PRO A 212 -20.04 -15.42 -8.57
C PRO A 212 -19.10 -14.76 -9.59
N ASN A 213 -18.71 -15.49 -10.64
CA ASN A 213 -17.90 -15.02 -11.75
C ASN A 213 -18.69 -15.16 -13.07
N LEU A 214 -19.72 -14.32 -13.21
CA LEU A 214 -20.66 -14.41 -14.34
C LEU A 214 -20.02 -14.10 -15.70
N SER A 215 -18.87 -13.42 -15.72
CA SER A 215 -18.09 -13.14 -16.94
C SER A 215 -17.50 -14.40 -17.58
N VAL A 216 -17.32 -15.49 -16.81
CA VAL A 216 -16.77 -16.76 -17.31
C VAL A 216 -17.89 -17.78 -17.61
N SER A 217 -18.83 -17.95 -16.69
CA SER A 217 -19.96 -18.87 -16.83
C SER A 217 -21.03 -18.59 -15.77
N PRO A 218 -22.33 -18.90 -16.00
CA PRO A 218 -23.39 -18.72 -15.01
C PRO A 218 -23.13 -19.37 -13.65
N ASN A 219 -22.31 -20.44 -13.60
CA ASN A 219 -21.98 -21.17 -12.37
C ASN A 219 -20.52 -20.96 -11.92
N ALA A 220 -19.73 -20.16 -12.64
CA ALA A 220 -18.34 -19.91 -12.26
C ALA A 220 -18.29 -19.09 -10.96
N LYS A 221 -17.27 -19.36 -10.15
CA LYS A 221 -16.98 -18.65 -8.91
C LYS A 221 -15.52 -18.20 -8.93
N ARG A 222 -15.24 -17.08 -8.26
CA ARG A 222 -13.89 -16.56 -8.01
C ARG A 222 -13.73 -16.32 -6.51
N LYS A 223 -12.49 -16.37 -6.01
CA LYS A 223 -12.20 -16.00 -4.62
C LYS A 223 -11.96 -14.50 -4.56
N LEU A 224 -12.52 -13.84 -3.56
CA LEU A 224 -12.18 -12.51 -3.12
C LEU A 224 -11.46 -12.66 -1.79
N PHE A 225 -10.25 -12.12 -1.69
CA PHE A 225 -9.41 -12.11 -0.51
C PHE A 225 -9.39 -10.72 0.13
N ALA A 226 -9.09 -10.68 1.42
CA ALA A 226 -8.74 -9.48 2.18
C ALA A 226 -8.00 -9.92 3.46
N GLU A 227 -7.31 -8.99 4.12
CA GLU A 227 -6.64 -9.26 5.39
C GLU A 227 -7.45 -8.69 6.56
N VAL A 228 -7.41 -9.36 7.71
CA VAL A 228 -8.11 -8.95 8.93
C VAL A 228 -7.32 -7.87 9.68
N ALA A 229 -7.83 -6.64 9.71
CA ALA A 229 -7.30 -5.58 10.57
C ALA A 229 -7.76 -5.73 12.02
N THR A 230 -9.06 -5.92 12.24
CA THR A 230 -9.62 -6.02 13.59
C THR A 230 -10.79 -6.99 13.64
N TRP A 231 -10.97 -7.65 14.78
CA TRP A 231 -12.08 -8.57 15.02
C TRP A 231 -12.77 -8.29 16.36
N ASP A 232 -14.02 -7.84 16.29
CA ASP A 232 -14.91 -7.66 17.45
C ASP A 232 -15.89 -8.82 17.52
N SER A 233 -15.50 -9.87 18.25
CA SER A 233 -16.29 -11.09 18.38
C SER A 233 -17.67 -10.88 19.03
N PRO A 234 -17.85 -10.07 20.09
CA PRO A 234 -19.17 -9.79 20.66
C PRO A 234 -20.16 -9.15 19.68
N ASN A 235 -19.70 -8.18 18.88
CA ASN A 235 -20.57 -7.46 17.94
C ASN A 235 -20.59 -8.08 16.53
N LEU A 236 -19.79 -9.12 16.30
CA LEU A 236 -19.61 -9.76 15.00
C LEU A 236 -19.23 -8.74 13.92
N ARG A 237 -18.35 -7.80 14.28
CA ARG A 237 -17.83 -6.75 13.39
C ARG A 237 -16.38 -7.09 13.06
N LEU A 238 -16.08 -7.15 11.76
CA LEU A 238 -14.74 -7.45 11.25
C LEU A 238 -14.30 -6.28 10.39
N GLU A 239 -13.12 -5.72 10.63
CA GLU A 239 -12.52 -4.76 9.71
C GLU A 239 -11.47 -5.45 8.86
N VAL A 240 -11.51 -5.21 7.56
CA VAL A 240 -10.58 -5.79 6.59
C VAL A 240 -9.97 -4.72 5.69
N TYR A 241 -8.82 -5.01 5.11
CA TYR A 241 -8.17 -4.17 4.09
C TYR A 241 -7.58 -5.04 2.97
N GLY A 242 -6.98 -4.40 1.95
CA GLY A 242 -6.25 -5.13 0.89
C GLY A 242 -7.12 -6.07 0.06
N ARG A 243 -8.35 -5.65 -0.31
CA ARG A 243 -9.27 -6.52 -1.08
C ARG A 243 -8.75 -6.80 -2.48
N THR A 244 -8.56 -8.08 -2.79
CA THR A 244 -8.06 -8.51 -4.11
C THR A 244 -8.70 -9.83 -4.56
N PHE A 245 -8.81 -10.06 -5.87
CA PHE A 245 -9.26 -11.35 -6.40
C PHE A 245 -8.18 -12.42 -6.37
N ASP A 246 -6.98 -12.01 -6.03
CA ASP A 246 -5.80 -12.82 -6.11
C ASP A 246 -5.32 -13.12 -4.69
N CYS A 247 -4.80 -14.32 -4.45
CA CYS A 247 -4.36 -14.69 -3.11
C CYS A 247 -3.12 -13.86 -2.77
N PRO A 248 -3.08 -13.04 -1.71
CA PRO A 248 -1.88 -12.30 -1.33
C PRO A 248 -0.71 -13.26 -1.04
N SER A 249 -0.99 -14.44 -0.47
CA SER A 249 -0.01 -15.53 -0.30
C SER A 249 0.16 -16.47 -1.51
N ALA A 250 -0.15 -16.03 -2.75
CA ALA A 250 -0.05 -16.90 -3.91
C ALA A 250 1.38 -17.41 -4.09
N SER A 251 1.54 -18.73 -3.85
CA SER A 251 2.65 -19.56 -4.30
C SER A 251 3.23 -19.04 -5.63
N PRO A 252 4.58 -19.01 -5.80
CA PRO A 252 5.29 -18.32 -6.89
C PRO A 252 4.97 -18.77 -8.33
N ASN A 253 3.95 -19.61 -8.55
CA ASN A 253 3.55 -20.18 -9.83
C ASN A 253 2.08 -19.95 -10.20
N SER A 254 1.34 -19.04 -9.56
CA SER A 254 -0.03 -18.72 -9.95
C SER A 254 -0.07 -17.69 -11.10
N THR A 255 0.12 -18.13 -12.35
CA THR A 255 0.16 -17.28 -13.55
C THR A 255 -1.21 -16.80 -14.03
N SER A 256 -2.15 -16.55 -13.13
CA SER A 256 -3.48 -16.05 -13.52
C SER A 256 -4.07 -15.18 -12.42
N PHE A 257 -3.44 -14.01 -12.26
CA PHE A 257 -4.11 -12.84 -11.69
C PHE A 257 -5.10 -12.32 -12.73
N SER A 258 -6.38 -12.20 -12.39
CA SER A 258 -7.36 -11.59 -13.29
C SER A 258 -8.16 -10.54 -12.53
N PHE A 259 -7.65 -9.31 -12.57
CA PHE A 259 -8.40 -8.19 -12.05
C PHE A 259 -9.66 -8.02 -12.89
N SER A 260 -10.81 -8.05 -12.23
CA SER A 260 -12.04 -7.63 -12.85
C SER A 260 -12.10 -6.12 -12.76
N THR A 261 -12.23 -5.47 -13.90
CA THR A 261 -12.53 -4.04 -14.09
C THR A 261 -13.92 -3.64 -13.56
N SER A 262 -14.50 -4.42 -12.66
CA SER A 262 -15.75 -4.05 -12.00
C SER A 262 -15.43 -3.02 -10.92
N PRO A 263 -15.98 -1.80 -10.99
CA PRO A 263 -15.65 -0.69 -10.09
C PRO A 263 -16.10 -0.91 -8.63
N ASN A 264 -16.51 -2.12 -8.27
CA ASN A 264 -17.02 -2.50 -6.95
C ASN A 264 -16.59 -3.94 -6.62
N ILE A 265 -15.34 -4.12 -6.20
CA ILE A 265 -14.87 -5.38 -5.61
C ILE A 265 -15.38 -5.43 -4.18
N ASN A 266 -16.52 -6.08 -3.96
CA ASN A 266 -17.20 -6.12 -2.66
C ASN A 266 -17.52 -7.55 -2.26
N PHE A 267 -17.49 -7.81 -0.95
CA PHE A 267 -17.99 -9.07 -0.40
C PHE A 267 -19.50 -9.21 -0.63
N ALA A 268 -19.94 -10.43 -0.95
CA ALA A 268 -21.34 -10.75 -1.13
C ALA A 268 -22.07 -10.78 0.22
N THR A 269 -23.14 -10.01 0.35
CA THR A 269 -23.98 -9.97 1.55
C THR A 269 -25.07 -11.06 1.52
N LYS A 270 -25.61 -11.38 2.70
CA LYS A 270 -26.62 -12.44 2.93
C LYS A 270 -27.87 -12.36 2.05
N GLY A 271 -28.18 -11.19 1.48
CA GLY A 271 -29.37 -10.95 0.64
C GLY A 271 -29.20 -11.26 -0.85
N VAL A 272 -27.99 -11.57 -1.31
CA VAL A 272 -27.72 -11.92 -2.73
C VAL A 272 -27.98 -13.42 -2.95
N SER A 273 -28.39 -13.84 -4.15
CA SER A 273 -28.97 -15.15 -4.51
C SER A 273 -28.12 -16.42 -4.28
N SER A 274 -27.04 -16.37 -3.48
CA SER A 274 -26.49 -17.47 -2.66
C SER A 274 -25.33 -16.92 -1.82
N PRO A 275 -25.56 -16.47 -0.58
CA PRO A 275 -24.48 -15.90 0.21
C PRO A 275 -23.48 -16.98 0.61
N GLN A 276 -22.20 -16.70 0.42
CA GLN A 276 -21.11 -17.62 0.73
C GLN A 276 -20.44 -17.17 2.02
N LEU A 277 -19.90 -18.14 2.78
CA LEU A 277 -19.21 -17.87 4.04
C LEU A 277 -17.89 -17.13 3.76
N LEU A 278 -17.65 -16.05 4.49
CA LEU A 278 -16.32 -15.47 4.65
C LEU A 278 -15.51 -16.42 5.52
N THR A 279 -14.41 -16.94 5.01
CA THR A 279 -13.60 -17.99 5.65
C THR A 279 -12.20 -17.48 5.94
N GLY A 280 -11.76 -17.53 7.20
CA GLY A 280 -10.36 -17.28 7.59
C GLY A 280 -9.45 -18.43 7.19
N LEU A 281 -8.29 -18.14 6.62
CA LEU A 281 -7.34 -19.14 6.14
C LEU A 281 -6.59 -19.83 7.29
N SER A 282 -6.23 -19.08 8.33
CA SER A 282 -5.45 -19.59 9.47
C SER A 282 -6.35 -20.08 10.60
N SER A 283 -7.38 -19.30 10.95
CA SER A 283 -8.32 -19.61 12.03
C SER A 283 -9.39 -20.63 11.64
N GLY A 284 -9.69 -20.75 10.35
CA GLY A 284 -10.85 -21.50 9.86
C GLY A 284 -12.19 -20.90 10.27
N ALA A 285 -12.21 -19.66 10.78
CA ALA A 285 -13.42 -18.97 11.20
C ALA A 285 -14.34 -18.71 10.00
N LYS A 286 -15.65 -18.86 10.21
CA LYS A 286 -16.65 -18.80 9.15
C LYS A 286 -17.85 -17.98 9.60
N TYR A 287 -18.23 -16.99 8.80
CA TYR A 287 -19.42 -16.17 9.05
C TYR A 287 -20.03 -15.68 7.73
N TYR A 288 -21.29 -15.27 7.77
CA TYR A 288 -21.93 -14.59 6.63
C TYR A 288 -21.72 -13.08 6.77
N VAL A 289 -21.38 -12.41 5.68
CA VAL A 289 -21.41 -10.93 5.64
C VAL A 289 -22.87 -10.49 5.56
N SER A 290 -23.34 -9.75 6.57
CA SER A 290 -24.70 -9.20 6.61
C SER A 290 -24.78 -7.86 5.89
N SER A 291 -23.82 -6.96 6.10
CA SER A 291 -23.68 -5.70 5.38
C SER A 291 -22.23 -5.21 5.29
N LEU A 292 -21.98 -4.28 4.37
CA LEU A 292 -20.70 -3.60 4.18
C LEU A 292 -20.79 -2.17 4.73
N GLY A 293 -19.76 -1.74 5.45
CA GLY A 293 -19.68 -0.48 6.16
C GLY A 293 -20.72 -0.32 7.28
N ASP A 294 -20.57 0.78 8.02
CA ASP A 294 -21.63 1.32 8.89
C ASP A 294 -22.72 2.06 8.07
N GLN A 295 -22.62 1.99 6.74
CA GLN A 295 -23.41 2.75 5.75
C GLN A 295 -24.87 2.33 5.61
N ALA A 296 -25.32 1.31 6.34
CA ALA A 296 -26.76 1.04 6.44
C ALA A 296 -27.49 2.10 7.30
N GLN A 297 -26.78 2.89 8.11
CA GLN A 297 -27.38 3.94 8.93
C GLN A 297 -27.11 5.35 8.36
N GLN A 298 -25.90 5.66 7.87
CA GLN A 298 -25.57 7.04 7.46
C GLN A 298 -26.39 7.61 6.29
N PHE A 299 -26.75 6.81 5.27
CA PHE A 299 -27.63 7.31 4.19
C PHE A 299 -29.10 7.41 4.59
N LEU A 300 -29.52 6.72 5.66
CA LEU A 300 -30.85 6.89 6.25
C LEU A 300 -30.86 8.12 7.18
N ASP A 301 -29.75 8.38 7.87
CA ASP A 301 -29.61 9.51 8.80
C ASP A 301 -29.41 10.85 8.08
N MET A 302 -28.87 10.86 6.85
CA MET A 302 -28.73 12.09 6.04
C MET A 302 -30.07 12.72 5.59
N LYS A 303 -31.21 12.03 5.75
CA LYS A 303 -32.53 12.59 5.43
C LYS A 303 -33.14 13.44 6.55
N ASP A 304 -32.59 13.39 7.77
CA ASP A 304 -33.25 13.93 8.96
C ASP A 304 -32.29 14.73 9.87
N THR A 305 -31.18 15.22 9.32
CA THR A 305 -30.15 15.95 10.08
C THR A 305 -30.37 17.45 10.21
N ASP A 306 -31.40 18.01 9.58
CA ASP A 306 -31.74 19.43 9.68
C ASP A 306 -33.20 19.60 10.13
N SER A 307 -33.39 20.04 11.38
CA SER A 307 -34.72 20.27 11.96
C SER A 307 -35.47 21.43 11.30
N ASP A 308 -34.78 22.25 10.51
CA ASP A 308 -35.34 23.41 9.81
C ASP A 308 -35.55 23.13 8.31
N ALA A 309 -35.34 21.89 7.84
CA ALA A 309 -35.55 21.51 6.45
C ALA A 309 -37.03 21.17 6.16
N ASP A 310 -37.79 22.13 5.63
CA ASP A 310 -39.22 22.01 5.28
C ASP A 310 -39.52 21.06 4.08
N ASN A 311 -38.54 20.29 3.61
CA ASN A 311 -38.69 19.42 2.44
C ASN A 311 -39.83 18.38 2.61
N SER A 312 -40.05 17.86 3.82
CA SER A 312 -41.16 16.92 4.06
C SER A 312 -42.53 17.62 4.02
N GLU A 313 -42.59 18.91 4.37
CA GLU A 313 -43.81 19.70 4.32
C GLU A 313 -44.20 19.98 2.87
N PHE A 314 -43.24 20.30 1.99
CA PHE A 314 -43.48 20.46 0.56
C PHE A 314 -44.01 19.17 -0.11
N GLU A 315 -43.47 18.00 0.25
CA GLU A 315 -43.95 16.70 -0.25
C GLU A 315 -45.35 16.34 0.28
N THR A 316 -45.65 16.68 1.54
CA THR A 316 -46.96 16.38 2.16
C THR A 316 -48.07 17.30 1.63
N ILE A 317 -47.75 18.58 1.41
CA ILE A 317 -48.68 19.55 0.82
C ILE A 317 -48.87 19.26 -0.68
N GLY A 318 -47.80 18.95 -1.41
CA GLY A 318 -47.85 18.65 -2.85
C GLY A 318 -48.73 17.46 -3.20
N ASN A 319 -48.66 16.38 -2.41
CA ASN A 319 -49.44 15.16 -2.64
C ASN A 319 -50.94 15.29 -2.32
N ASN A 320 -51.32 16.27 -1.50
CA ASN A 320 -52.72 16.53 -1.13
C ASN A 320 -53.33 17.74 -1.87
N PHE A 321 -52.57 18.42 -2.74
CA PHE A 321 -53.03 19.63 -3.42
C PHE A 321 -53.95 19.35 -4.61
N ILE A 322 -53.80 18.21 -5.28
CA ILE A 322 -54.65 17.83 -6.43
C ILE A 322 -55.40 16.54 -6.11
N ASP A 323 -56.71 16.67 -5.88
CA ASP A 323 -57.63 15.56 -5.68
C ASP A 323 -57.96 14.87 -7.01
N PHE A 324 -57.35 13.71 -7.26
CA PHE A 324 -57.61 12.87 -8.43
C PHE A 324 -58.73 11.84 -8.20
N SER A 325 -59.50 11.92 -7.11
CA SER A 325 -60.60 10.98 -6.85
C SER A 325 -61.80 11.17 -7.77
N VAL A 326 -61.90 12.31 -8.47
CA VAL A 326 -62.95 12.58 -9.45
C VAL A 326 -62.40 12.40 -10.87
N ALA A 327 -62.74 11.28 -11.50
CA ALA A 327 -62.21 10.87 -12.81
C ALA A 327 -62.64 11.77 -13.99
N ASN A 328 -63.57 12.71 -13.80
CA ASN A 328 -64.03 13.59 -14.87
C ASN A 328 -64.42 15.00 -14.36
N PRO A 329 -63.46 15.93 -14.27
CA PRO A 329 -63.72 17.27 -13.74
C PRO A 329 -64.48 18.21 -14.70
N PHE A 330 -64.78 17.78 -15.94
CA PHE A 330 -65.46 18.63 -16.95
C PHE A 330 -66.58 17.91 -17.73
N GLY A 331 -67.03 16.72 -17.30
CA GLY A 331 -68.16 16.02 -17.90
C GLY A 331 -69.41 16.08 -17.03
N LEU A 332 -70.59 15.94 -17.65
CA LEU A 332 -71.84 15.79 -16.91
C LEU A 332 -71.79 14.50 -16.07
N PRO A 333 -72.31 14.51 -14.82
CA PRO A 333 -72.29 13.35 -13.95
C PRO A 333 -73.06 12.19 -14.59
N ASP A 334 -72.45 11.00 -14.58
CA ASP A 334 -73.13 9.76 -14.98
C ASP A 334 -74.36 9.57 -14.09
N VAL A 335 -75.54 9.46 -14.72
CA VAL A 335 -76.84 9.27 -14.05
C VAL A 335 -77.08 7.79 -13.78
#